data_AF-A0A8C9TK25-F1
#
_entry.id   AF-A0A8C9TK25-F1
#
_cell.length_a   1.000
_cell.length_b   1.000
_cell.length_c   1.000
_cell.angle_alpha   90.00
_cell.angle_beta   90.00
_cell.angle_gamma   90.00
#
_symmetry.space_group_name_H-M   'P 1'
#
loop_
_entity.id
_entity.type
_entity.pdbx_description
1 polymer ?
#
loop_
_entity_poly.entity_id
_entity_poly.type
_entity_poly.pdbx_seq_one_letter_code
_entity_poly.pdbx_strand_id
1 'polypeptide(L)'
;MNFDKFEKGPREILNPDIQKVSSDQMGSVNFKFGVLYAMDGQLTDDEMFSNEKGSENFEKFLNLLGDKITLQGWTGYRGGLDTKNDTTGLESIYTVYQGHELMFHVSTMLPYSKENKQQVERKRHIGNDIVTIVFQEGDDASSSFKPSMIRSHFTHIFALVRYNSHNKSYRLKIFSEESVPLFGPPLPSPPVFTDHQEFRDFLLVKLINGEKATLETPTFAQKRQRTLDMLIRTLYQDLTPDLHKNMLNRRSFSDVLPESPRSARKKEEARQAEFVRIGQALKLKTIVRGDAPTSLVTTGTCRKEPWEPQSFCSSFPHEIVYGDSWGQSLLVATEAGVMLLEDIQTVPVPVFDRTMAVKQMHILDPQDLLILRADKGKDARLYVYRLSTIRTGLKEKHLIRNKSSVPRDLSPCLLASTLIADSM
;
A
#
# COMPACT_ATOMS: atom_id res chain seq x y z
N MET A 1 -23.32 43.92 -3.68
CA MET A 1 -22.00 43.77 -3.01
C MET A 1 -21.24 42.69 -3.75
N ASN A 2 -20.04 43.03 -4.25
CA ASN A 2 -19.21 42.20 -5.14
C ASN A 2 -18.88 40.81 -4.55
N PHE A 3 -19.01 39.79 -5.39
CA PHE A 3 -18.65 38.39 -5.14
C PHE A 3 -17.22 38.05 -5.62
N ASP A 4 -16.34 39.03 -5.85
CA ASP A 4 -15.03 38.83 -6.50
C ASP A 4 -13.83 38.70 -5.53
N LYS A 5 -13.92 37.98 -4.40
CA LYS A 5 -12.77 37.91 -3.46
C LYS A 5 -12.37 36.57 -2.87
N PHE A 6 -12.78 35.44 -3.46
CA PHE A 6 -12.31 34.11 -3.04
C PHE A 6 -11.55 33.38 -4.16
N GLU A 7 -10.58 34.05 -4.80
CA GLU A 7 -9.54 33.42 -5.64
C GLU A 7 -8.15 33.52 -5.00
N LYS A 8 -8.02 33.05 -3.76
CA LYS A 8 -6.69 32.72 -3.23
C LYS A 8 -6.77 31.31 -2.68
N GLY A 9 -6.15 30.38 -3.39
CA GLY A 9 -5.87 29.04 -2.88
C GLY A 9 -5.14 29.11 -1.54
N PRO A 10 -4.99 27.97 -0.84
CA PRO A 10 -4.34 27.92 0.46
C PRO A 10 -2.98 28.64 0.36
N ARG A 11 -2.78 29.68 1.18
CA ARG A 11 -1.50 30.40 1.22
C ARG A 11 -0.44 29.47 1.78
N GLU A 12 0.73 29.43 1.15
CA GLU A 12 1.90 28.72 1.69
C GLU A 12 2.19 29.18 3.11
N ILE A 13 2.34 28.21 4.01
CA ILE A 13 2.75 28.46 5.38
C ILE A 13 4.28 28.50 5.38
N LEU A 14 4.84 29.70 5.45
CA LEU A 14 6.29 29.96 5.46
C LEU A 14 6.93 29.83 6.85
N ASN A 15 6.19 29.31 7.84
CA ASN A 15 6.72 29.19 9.20
C ASN A 15 7.64 27.95 9.28
N PRO A 16 8.95 28.11 9.53
CA PRO A 16 9.90 27.02 9.57
C PRO A 16 9.61 25.99 10.68
N ASP A 17 8.94 26.37 11.77
CA ASP A 17 8.56 25.44 12.84
C ASP A 17 7.38 24.54 12.43
N ILE A 18 6.46 25.07 11.61
CA ILE A 18 5.31 24.30 11.07
C ILE A 18 5.78 23.40 9.91
N GLN A 19 6.71 23.90 9.09
CA GLN A 19 7.39 23.07 8.09
C GLN A 19 8.20 21.96 8.75
N LYS A 20 8.88 22.21 9.87
CA LYS A 20 9.55 21.15 10.65
C LYS A 20 8.58 20.08 11.13
N VAL A 21 7.41 20.43 11.66
CA VAL A 21 6.42 19.41 12.09
C VAL A 21 5.92 18.58 10.90
N SER A 22 5.69 19.19 9.73
CA SER A 22 5.32 18.45 8.53
C SER A 22 6.47 17.64 7.94
N SER A 23 7.70 18.17 7.89
CA SER A 23 8.89 17.51 7.34
C SER A 23 9.45 16.43 8.26
N ASP A 24 9.37 16.58 9.59
CA ASP A 24 9.77 15.56 10.57
C ASP A 24 8.74 14.42 10.65
N GLN A 25 7.46 14.68 10.35
CA GLN A 25 6.46 13.63 10.12
C GLN A 25 6.54 13.00 8.72
N MET A 26 7.28 13.62 7.80
CA MET A 26 7.61 13.12 6.46
C MET A 26 9.07 12.66 6.36
N GLY A 27 9.79 12.53 7.50
CA GLY A 27 11.12 11.93 7.57
C GLY A 27 11.03 10.40 7.47
N SER A 28 12.09 9.75 6.97
CA SER A 28 12.25 8.29 6.81
C SER A 28 11.04 7.47 7.24
N VAL A 29 10.18 7.10 6.28
CA VAL A 29 9.05 6.23 6.59
C VAL A 29 9.62 4.88 6.99
N ASN A 30 9.53 4.54 8.27
CA ASN A 30 10.02 3.26 8.79
C ASN A 30 8.95 2.20 8.60
N PHE A 31 9.35 1.00 8.16
CA PHE A 31 8.44 -0.07 7.82
C PHE A 31 8.62 -1.28 8.74
N LYS A 32 7.52 -1.99 8.97
CA LYS A 32 7.55 -3.25 9.71
C LYS A 32 6.82 -4.32 8.92
N PHE A 33 7.45 -5.47 8.77
CA PHE A 33 6.91 -6.56 7.96
C PHE A 33 6.89 -7.86 8.75
N GLY A 34 5.78 -8.59 8.65
CA GLY A 34 5.69 -9.92 9.21
C GLY A 34 6.51 -10.91 8.39
N VAL A 35 7.16 -11.88 9.04
CA VAL A 35 7.76 -13.03 8.36
C VAL A 35 7.27 -14.30 9.03
N LEU A 36 6.44 -15.06 8.31
CA LEU A 36 5.87 -16.31 8.78
C LEU A 36 6.52 -17.49 8.07
N TYR A 37 7.04 -18.44 8.85
CA TYR A 37 7.54 -19.71 8.33
C TYR A 37 6.42 -20.74 8.27
N ALA A 38 6.19 -21.33 7.10
CA ALA A 38 5.19 -22.37 6.85
C ALA A 38 5.87 -23.64 6.35
N MET A 39 5.76 -24.73 7.12
CA MET A 39 6.24 -26.05 6.72
C MET A 39 5.31 -26.68 5.69
N ASP A 40 5.83 -27.64 4.93
CA ASP A 40 5.03 -28.35 3.94
C ASP A 40 3.84 -29.07 4.60
N GLY A 41 2.67 -28.97 3.96
CA GLY A 41 1.41 -29.55 4.44
C GLY A 41 0.70 -28.80 5.56
N GLN A 42 1.23 -27.69 6.10
CA GLN A 42 0.50 -26.87 7.08
C GLN A 42 -0.63 -26.08 6.41
N LEU A 43 -1.81 -26.07 7.04
CA LEU A 43 -3.03 -25.46 6.47
C LEU A 43 -3.68 -24.43 7.38
N THR A 44 -3.24 -24.32 8.63
CA THR A 44 -3.82 -23.41 9.62
C THR A 44 -2.80 -22.40 10.15
N ASP A 45 -3.28 -21.21 10.54
CA ASP A 45 -2.45 -20.20 11.19
C ASP A 45 -1.81 -20.71 12.48
N ASP A 46 -2.57 -21.42 13.31
CA ASP A 46 -2.07 -22.00 14.56
C ASP A 46 -0.86 -22.92 14.36
N GLU A 47 -0.87 -23.76 13.32
CA GLU A 47 0.26 -24.62 12.95
C GLU A 47 1.48 -23.80 12.55
N MET A 48 1.31 -22.83 11.65
CA MET A 48 2.40 -21.99 11.15
C MET A 48 3.03 -21.14 12.26
N PHE A 49 2.20 -20.51 13.12
CA PHE A 49 2.70 -19.72 14.25
C PHE A 49 3.33 -20.57 15.34
N SER A 50 3.04 -21.87 15.41
CA SER A 50 3.65 -22.79 16.38
C SER A 50 5.03 -23.29 15.98
N ASN A 51 5.53 -22.93 14.78
CA ASN A 51 6.86 -23.33 14.33
C ASN A 51 7.95 -22.66 15.19
N GLU A 52 8.68 -23.44 15.97
CA GLU A 52 9.75 -22.94 16.85
C GLU A 52 11.05 -22.64 16.10
N LYS A 53 11.35 -23.42 15.05
CA LYS A 53 12.58 -23.31 14.28
C LYS A 53 12.29 -23.34 12.78
N GLY A 54 13.08 -22.58 12.03
CA GLY A 54 13.05 -22.61 10.56
C GLY A 54 13.99 -23.67 9.99
N SER A 55 13.89 -23.88 8.67
CA SER A 55 14.84 -24.68 7.91
C SER A 55 16.14 -23.91 7.61
N GLU A 56 17.15 -24.60 7.08
CA GLU A 56 18.36 -23.94 6.56
C GLU A 56 18.06 -22.96 5.42
N ASN A 57 17.07 -23.27 4.59
CA ASN A 57 16.67 -22.39 3.48
C ASN A 57 15.95 -21.15 3.99
N PHE A 58 15.16 -21.29 5.06
CA PHE A 58 14.57 -20.16 5.76
C PHE A 58 15.63 -19.26 6.38
N GLU A 59 16.63 -19.81 7.09
CA GLU A 59 17.71 -19.01 7.67
C GLU A 59 18.54 -18.30 6.59
N LYS A 60 18.82 -18.96 5.44
CA LYS A 60 19.45 -18.30 4.28
C LYS A 60 18.62 -17.13 3.77
N PHE A 61 17.30 -17.29 3.70
CA PHE A 61 16.40 -16.22 3.30
C PHE A 61 16.38 -15.07 4.32
N LEU A 62 16.37 -15.35 5.62
CA LEU A 62 16.45 -14.31 6.65
C LEU A 62 17.74 -13.49 6.55
N ASN A 63 18.88 -14.16 6.37
CA ASN A 63 20.17 -13.50 6.16
C ASN A 63 20.24 -12.70 4.85
N LEU A 64 19.41 -13.06 3.86
CA LEU A 64 19.28 -12.28 2.63
C LEU A 64 18.45 -11.01 2.86
N LEU A 65 17.40 -11.05 3.70
CA LEU A 65 16.55 -9.89 3.98
C LEU A 65 17.32 -8.77 4.68
N GLY A 66 18.12 -9.11 5.69
CA GLY A 66 18.83 -8.12 6.50
C GLY A 66 19.76 -8.74 7.53
N ASP A 67 20.26 -7.88 8.41
CA ASP A 67 21.18 -8.24 9.47
C ASP A 67 20.41 -8.75 10.69
N LYS A 68 20.94 -9.79 11.32
CA LYS A 68 20.46 -10.26 12.62
C LYS A 68 20.95 -9.30 13.70
N ILE A 69 20.01 -8.72 14.44
CA ILE A 69 20.28 -7.75 15.50
C ILE A 69 19.83 -8.28 16.86
N THR A 70 20.54 -7.90 17.92
CA THR A 70 20.10 -8.11 19.31
C THR A 70 19.11 -7.01 19.70
N LEU A 71 17.95 -7.40 20.23
CA LEU A 71 16.89 -6.45 20.59
C LEU A 71 17.23 -5.69 21.88
N GLN A 72 17.86 -6.34 22.85
CA GLN A 72 18.25 -5.70 24.10
C GLN A 72 19.23 -4.54 23.84
N GLY A 73 18.81 -3.33 24.22
CA GLY A 73 19.62 -2.12 24.00
C GLY A 73 19.62 -1.60 22.55
N TRP A 74 18.79 -2.15 21.66
CA TRP A 74 18.67 -1.65 20.28
C TRP A 74 18.19 -0.19 20.25
N THR A 75 18.90 0.66 19.51
CA THR A 75 18.64 2.10 19.41
C THR A 75 17.97 2.53 18.11
N GLY A 76 17.93 1.65 17.09
CA GLY A 76 17.27 1.92 15.82
C GLY A 76 15.75 1.76 15.88
N TYR A 77 15.09 1.83 14.73
CA TYR A 77 13.66 1.56 14.65
C TYR A 77 13.34 0.15 15.16
N ARG A 78 12.43 0.07 16.14
CA ARG A 78 12.10 -1.18 16.85
C ARG A 78 10.85 -1.90 16.34
N GLY A 79 10.07 -1.33 15.43
CA GLY A 79 8.85 -1.97 14.90
C GLY A 79 7.73 -2.28 15.91
N GLY A 80 7.90 -1.94 17.19
CA GLY A 80 7.00 -2.34 18.27
C GLY A 80 7.50 -3.55 19.08
N LEU A 81 8.71 -4.05 18.80
CA LEU A 81 9.41 -5.04 19.62
C LEU A 81 9.97 -4.40 20.90
N ASP A 82 10.09 -5.23 21.94
CA ASP A 82 10.68 -4.87 23.22
C ASP A 82 12.21 -4.90 23.13
N THR A 83 12.84 -3.81 23.56
CA THR A 83 14.29 -3.63 23.56
C THR A 83 14.89 -3.57 24.97
N LYS A 84 14.08 -3.85 26.00
CA LYS A 84 14.47 -3.72 27.41
C LYS A 84 14.38 -5.01 28.21
N ASN A 85 13.28 -5.74 28.08
CA ASN A 85 12.96 -6.87 28.96
C ASN A 85 12.84 -8.21 28.22
N ASP A 86 13.29 -8.29 26.98
CA ASP A 86 13.29 -9.50 26.14
C ASP A 86 11.91 -10.17 25.97
N THR A 87 10.83 -9.42 26.17
CA THR A 87 9.45 -9.96 26.11
C THR A 87 8.99 -10.31 24.70
N THR A 88 9.72 -9.87 23.67
CA THR A 88 9.42 -10.14 22.26
C THR A 88 10.56 -10.89 21.56
N GLY A 89 11.33 -11.67 22.32
CA GLY A 89 12.50 -12.40 21.81
C GLY A 89 13.80 -11.65 22.04
N LEU A 90 14.91 -12.30 21.72
CA LEU A 90 16.26 -11.78 21.94
C LEU A 90 16.83 -11.09 20.69
N GLU A 91 16.40 -11.54 19.51
CA GLU A 91 16.94 -11.13 18.23
C GLU A 91 15.83 -10.92 17.21
N SER A 92 16.14 -10.17 16.16
CA SER A 92 15.27 -9.94 15.01
C SER A 92 16.12 -9.70 13.76
N ILE A 93 15.47 -9.59 12.59
CA ILE A 93 16.12 -9.18 11.35
C ILE A 93 15.78 -7.72 11.09
N TYR A 94 16.79 -6.93 10.74
CA TYR A 94 16.67 -5.51 10.46
C TYR A 94 17.53 -5.12 9.27
N THR A 95 17.09 -4.13 8.50
CA THR A 95 17.93 -3.55 7.45
C THR A 95 17.56 -2.08 7.21
N VAL A 96 18.52 -1.32 6.68
CA VAL A 96 18.26 0.00 6.12
C VAL A 96 18.28 -0.12 4.60
N TYR A 97 17.20 0.27 3.95
CA TYR A 97 17.06 0.19 2.50
C TYR A 97 16.56 1.52 1.94
N GLN A 98 17.35 2.14 1.07
CA GLN A 98 17.07 3.46 0.48
C GLN A 98 16.65 4.53 1.51
N GLY A 99 17.37 4.56 2.64
CA GLY A 99 17.10 5.50 3.74
C GLY A 99 15.89 5.14 4.61
N HIS A 100 15.17 4.05 4.33
CA HIS A 100 14.10 3.53 5.19
C HIS A 100 14.64 2.48 6.15
N GLU A 101 14.22 2.54 7.42
CA GLU A 101 14.50 1.47 8.38
C GLU A 101 13.40 0.40 8.32
N LEU A 102 13.79 -0.86 8.14
CA LEU A 102 12.88 -2.00 8.02
C LEU A 102 13.10 -2.97 9.18
N MET A 103 12.05 -3.21 9.96
CA MET A 103 12.03 -4.19 11.04
C MET A 103 11.20 -5.42 10.65
N PHE A 104 11.73 -6.62 10.83
CA PHE A 104 11.01 -7.86 10.50
C PHE A 104 10.53 -8.59 11.76
N HIS A 105 9.22 -8.80 11.86
CA HIS A 105 8.63 -9.64 12.89
C HIS A 105 8.70 -11.11 12.45
N VAL A 106 9.81 -11.77 12.78
CA VAL A 106 10.07 -13.17 12.37
C VAL A 106 9.41 -14.15 13.34
N SER A 107 8.51 -15.00 12.84
CA SER A 107 7.69 -15.90 13.66
C SER A 107 8.51 -16.81 14.56
N THR A 108 9.65 -17.32 14.08
CA THR A 108 10.53 -18.22 14.83
C THR A 108 11.42 -17.51 15.85
N MET A 109 11.61 -16.18 15.73
CA MET A 109 12.40 -15.37 16.67
C MET A 109 11.55 -14.73 17.77
N LEU A 110 10.23 -14.65 17.56
CA LEU A 110 9.27 -14.26 18.59
C LEU A 110 9.06 -15.38 19.62
N PRO A 111 8.73 -15.05 20.89
CA PRO A 111 8.57 -16.05 21.94
C PRO A 111 7.52 -17.11 21.60
N TYR A 112 7.82 -18.35 21.91
CA TYR A 112 6.92 -19.49 21.79
C TYR A 112 6.37 -19.86 23.19
N SER A 113 5.07 -20.17 23.27
CA SER A 113 4.49 -20.76 24.48
C SER A 113 3.74 -22.05 24.12
N LYS A 114 4.18 -23.16 24.69
CA LYS A 114 3.60 -24.49 24.44
C LYS A 114 2.16 -24.60 24.95
N GLU A 115 1.85 -23.86 26.00
CA GLU A 115 0.53 -23.79 26.63
C GLU A 115 -0.45 -22.97 25.79
N ASN A 116 0.05 -22.04 24.98
CA ASN A 116 -0.75 -21.15 24.14
C ASN A 116 -0.79 -21.63 22.69
N LYS A 117 -1.69 -22.58 22.38
CA LYS A 117 -1.88 -23.08 21.00
C LYS A 117 -2.15 -21.98 19.96
N GLN A 118 -2.73 -20.85 20.36
CA GLN A 118 -3.01 -19.72 19.47
C GLN A 118 -1.78 -18.83 19.23
N GLN A 119 -0.70 -19.01 19.99
CA GLN A 119 0.52 -18.19 19.92
C GLN A 119 0.23 -16.69 19.86
N VAL A 120 -0.62 -16.23 20.80
CA VAL A 120 -1.20 -14.88 20.78
C VAL A 120 -0.15 -13.78 20.67
N GLU A 121 0.99 -13.88 21.34
CA GLU A 121 2.06 -12.87 21.23
C GLU A 121 2.65 -12.81 19.81
N ARG A 122 2.87 -13.97 19.16
CA ARG A 122 3.33 -13.99 17.76
C ARG A 122 2.30 -13.37 16.82
N LYS A 123 1.03 -13.74 16.98
CA LYS A 123 -0.10 -13.17 16.21
C LYS A 123 -0.29 -11.68 16.49
N ARG A 124 -0.01 -11.20 17.70
CA ARG A 124 -0.12 -9.79 18.06
C ARG A 124 0.89 -8.92 17.31
N HIS A 125 2.08 -9.43 17.01
CA HIS A 125 3.04 -8.70 16.20
C HIS A 125 2.73 -8.87 14.71
N ILE A 126 2.86 -10.09 14.20
CA ILE A 126 2.74 -10.40 12.75
C ILE A 126 1.32 -10.13 12.24
N GLY A 127 0.31 -10.54 12.99
CA GLY A 127 -1.09 -10.33 12.61
C GLY A 127 -1.51 -8.85 12.66
N ASN A 128 -0.70 -7.94 13.19
CA ASN A 128 -0.92 -6.50 13.11
C ASN A 128 -0.07 -5.81 12.05
N ASP A 129 0.74 -6.56 11.29
CA ASP A 129 1.49 -6.02 10.16
C ASP A 129 0.62 -5.98 8.90
N ILE A 130 0.77 -4.90 8.14
CA ILE A 130 0.02 -4.67 6.91
C ILE A 130 0.45 -5.65 5.83
N VAL A 131 1.76 -5.89 5.74
CA VAL A 131 2.37 -6.80 4.77
C VAL A 131 3.09 -7.92 5.52
N THR A 132 2.80 -9.17 5.13
CA THR A 132 3.44 -10.36 5.71
C THR A 132 4.08 -11.20 4.61
N ILE A 133 5.36 -11.48 4.75
CA ILE A 133 6.07 -12.49 3.97
C ILE A 133 5.73 -13.86 4.54
N VAL A 134 5.34 -14.80 3.68
CA VAL A 134 5.16 -16.20 4.04
C VAL A 134 6.24 -16.99 3.33
N PHE A 135 7.19 -17.53 4.07
CA PHE A 135 8.17 -18.46 3.51
C PHE A 135 7.61 -19.87 3.59
N GLN A 136 7.28 -20.45 2.43
CA GLN A 136 6.66 -21.76 2.36
C GLN A 136 7.67 -22.82 1.90
N GLU A 137 7.79 -23.88 2.69
CA GLU A 137 8.48 -25.11 2.32
C GLU A 137 7.62 -26.00 1.41
N GLY A 138 8.30 -26.85 0.63
CA GLY A 138 7.68 -27.78 -0.30
C GLY A 138 7.60 -27.29 -1.75
N ASP A 139 7.21 -28.20 -2.64
CA ASP A 139 7.20 -27.99 -4.09
C ASP A 139 5.90 -27.32 -4.59
N ASP A 140 5.89 -26.84 -5.83
CA ASP A 140 4.68 -26.27 -6.47
C ASP A 140 3.47 -27.21 -6.51
N ALA A 141 3.71 -28.53 -6.41
CA ALA A 141 2.67 -29.55 -6.33
C ALA A 141 2.04 -29.69 -4.93
N SER A 142 2.65 -29.14 -3.88
CA SER A 142 2.12 -29.20 -2.52
C SER A 142 1.02 -28.16 -2.29
N SER A 143 0.24 -28.34 -1.22
CA SER A 143 -0.93 -27.48 -0.94
C SER A 143 -0.56 -26.00 -0.99
N SER A 144 -1.21 -25.26 -1.88
CA SER A 144 -0.95 -23.83 -2.05
C SER A 144 -1.43 -23.06 -0.82
N PHE A 145 -0.54 -22.28 -0.22
CA PHE A 145 -0.92 -21.29 0.78
C PHE A 145 -2.05 -20.41 0.22
N LYS A 146 -3.06 -20.15 1.04
CA LYS A 146 -4.14 -19.21 0.73
C LYS A 146 -4.19 -18.13 1.81
N PRO A 147 -4.36 -16.85 1.46
CA PRO A 147 -4.53 -15.77 2.44
C PRO A 147 -5.59 -16.08 3.52
N SER A 148 -6.68 -16.78 3.15
CA SER A 148 -7.75 -17.20 4.07
C SER A 148 -7.28 -18.12 5.21
N MET A 149 -6.09 -18.71 5.11
CA MET A 149 -5.50 -19.54 6.17
C MET A 149 -5.03 -18.70 7.35
N ILE A 150 -4.74 -17.41 7.16
CA ILE A 150 -4.31 -16.48 8.21
C ILE A 150 -5.47 -15.55 8.59
N ARG A 151 -5.88 -15.60 9.86
CA ARG A 151 -6.94 -14.73 10.37
C ARG A 151 -6.36 -13.43 10.91
N SER A 152 -6.30 -12.40 10.07
CA SER A 152 -5.94 -11.04 10.45
C SER A 152 -6.88 -10.01 9.81
N HIS A 153 -7.20 -8.95 10.55
CA HIS A 153 -7.89 -7.76 10.04
C HIS A 153 -6.93 -6.65 9.60
N PHE A 154 -5.64 -6.80 9.86
CA PHE A 154 -4.62 -5.79 9.58
C PHE A 154 -3.73 -6.19 8.41
N THR A 155 -3.56 -7.47 8.13
CA THR A 155 -2.75 -7.93 7.01
C THR A 155 -3.54 -7.86 5.72
N HIS A 156 -3.14 -6.96 4.83
CA HIS A 156 -3.80 -6.73 3.54
C HIS A 156 -2.99 -7.32 2.37
N ILE A 157 -1.70 -7.62 2.58
CA ILE A 157 -0.82 -8.15 1.55
C ILE A 157 0.00 -9.34 2.09
N PHE A 158 0.04 -10.41 1.32
CA PHE A 158 0.92 -11.57 1.55
C PHE A 158 1.94 -11.71 0.41
N ALA A 159 3.22 -11.80 0.76
CA ALA A 159 4.29 -12.14 -0.16
C ALA A 159 4.74 -13.59 0.08
N LEU A 160 4.26 -14.51 -0.74
CA LEU A 160 4.59 -15.93 -0.65
C LEU A 160 5.92 -16.19 -1.36
N VAL A 161 6.93 -16.57 -0.58
CA VAL A 161 8.28 -16.88 -1.05
C VAL A 161 8.51 -18.38 -0.93
N ARG A 162 9.01 -18.99 -2.01
CA ARG A 162 9.49 -20.37 -2.02
C ARG A 162 10.90 -20.43 -2.56
N TYR A 163 11.74 -21.26 -1.96
CA TYR A 163 13.10 -21.49 -2.43
C TYR A 163 13.20 -22.85 -3.13
N ASN A 164 13.62 -22.85 -4.39
CA ASN A 164 13.89 -24.06 -5.13
C ASN A 164 15.38 -24.43 -4.99
N SER A 165 15.65 -25.54 -4.28
CA SER A 165 17.00 -25.99 -4.00
C SER A 165 17.74 -26.55 -5.22
N HIS A 166 17.02 -27.02 -6.25
CA HIS A 166 17.63 -27.62 -7.45
C HIS A 166 18.31 -26.58 -8.34
N ASN A 167 17.61 -25.48 -8.61
CA ASN A 167 18.12 -24.40 -9.45
C ASN A 167 18.58 -23.17 -8.64
N LYS A 168 18.55 -23.26 -7.30
CA LYS A 168 18.92 -22.21 -6.35
C LYS A 168 18.19 -20.89 -6.62
N SER A 169 16.89 -20.95 -6.92
CA SER A 169 16.08 -19.78 -7.26
C SER A 169 14.98 -19.52 -6.23
N TYR A 170 14.58 -18.25 -6.12
CA TYR A 170 13.40 -17.86 -5.36
C TYR A 170 12.21 -17.67 -6.29
N ARG A 171 11.04 -18.15 -5.89
CA ARG A 171 9.76 -17.87 -6.55
C ARG A 171 8.91 -17.01 -5.62
N LEU A 172 8.32 -15.96 -6.19
CA LEU A 172 7.47 -15.01 -5.47
C LEU A 172 6.04 -15.05 -6.00
N LYS A 173 5.05 -15.09 -5.10
CA LYS A 173 3.65 -14.83 -5.42
C LYS A 173 3.13 -13.74 -4.48
N ILE A 174 2.40 -12.77 -5.02
CA ILE A 174 1.80 -11.70 -4.23
C ILE A 174 0.30 -11.92 -4.17
N PHE A 175 -0.26 -11.84 -2.97
CA PHE A 175 -1.69 -11.74 -2.73
C PHE A 175 -1.96 -10.40 -2.07
N SER A 176 -2.96 -9.66 -2.54
CA SER A 176 -3.41 -8.41 -1.93
C SER A 176 -4.93 -8.40 -1.84
N GLU A 177 -5.47 -7.69 -0.85
CA GLU A 177 -6.89 -7.37 -0.85
C GLU A 177 -7.28 -6.55 -2.09
N GLU A 178 -8.50 -6.73 -2.57
CA GLU A 178 -9.04 -6.05 -3.75
C GLU A 178 -9.05 -4.53 -3.61
N SER A 179 -9.27 -4.03 -2.39
CA SER A 179 -9.30 -2.59 -2.14
C SER A 179 -7.93 -1.92 -2.28
N VAL A 180 -6.84 -2.70 -2.25
CA VAL A 180 -5.47 -2.20 -2.35
C VAL A 180 -5.15 -1.90 -3.82
N PRO A 181 -4.77 -0.65 -4.17
CA PRO A 181 -4.34 -0.31 -5.52
C PRO A 181 -3.17 -1.18 -5.99
N LEU A 182 -3.02 -1.36 -7.31
CA LEU A 182 -1.84 -2.03 -7.86
C LEU A 182 -0.57 -1.27 -7.48
N PHE A 183 0.46 -2.01 -7.07
CA PHE A 183 1.73 -1.44 -6.63
C PHE A 183 2.90 -2.11 -7.33
N GLY A 184 3.91 -1.32 -7.69
CA GLY A 184 5.12 -1.79 -8.37
C GLY A 184 6.17 -2.39 -7.42
N PRO A 185 7.23 -3.00 -7.97
CA PRO A 185 7.44 -3.34 -9.39
C PRO A 185 6.52 -4.49 -9.85
N PRO A 186 6.16 -4.60 -11.15
CA PRO A 186 5.40 -5.74 -11.65
C PRO A 186 6.22 -7.04 -11.50
N LEU A 187 5.53 -8.17 -11.25
CA LEU A 187 6.20 -9.46 -11.14
C LEU A 187 6.79 -9.87 -12.51
N PRO A 188 8.01 -10.46 -12.54
CA PRO A 188 8.53 -11.04 -13.77
C PRO A 188 7.67 -12.23 -14.21
N SER A 189 7.73 -12.56 -15.50
CA SER A 189 7.05 -13.73 -16.08
C SER A 189 8.09 -14.67 -16.68
N PRO A 190 8.40 -15.81 -16.04
CA PRO A 190 7.82 -16.33 -14.79
C PRO A 190 8.30 -15.58 -13.53
N PRO A 191 7.57 -15.64 -12.40
CA PRO A 191 7.91 -14.89 -11.18
C PRO A 191 9.01 -15.61 -10.37
N VAL A 192 10.15 -15.83 -11.01
CA VAL A 192 11.30 -16.60 -10.51
C VAL A 192 12.56 -15.76 -10.63
N PHE A 193 13.37 -15.76 -9.58
CA PHE A 193 14.60 -14.99 -9.46
C PHE A 193 15.78 -15.92 -9.19
N THR A 194 16.78 -15.89 -10.06
CA THR A 194 18.02 -16.67 -9.92
C THR A 194 19.13 -15.88 -9.23
N ASP A 195 19.13 -14.55 -9.37
CA ASP A 195 20.00 -13.67 -8.60
C ASP A 195 19.32 -13.34 -7.26
N HIS A 196 19.99 -13.66 -6.16
CA HIS A 196 19.44 -13.50 -4.81
C HIS A 196 19.44 -12.04 -4.37
N GLN A 197 20.39 -11.23 -4.80
CA GLN A 197 20.42 -9.80 -4.45
C GLN A 197 19.36 -9.04 -5.27
N GLU A 198 19.20 -9.38 -6.55
CA GLU A 198 18.10 -8.84 -7.34
C GLU A 198 16.74 -9.20 -6.72
N PHE A 199 16.56 -10.44 -6.27
CA PHE A 199 15.36 -10.86 -5.56
C PHE A 199 15.12 -10.06 -4.28
N ARG A 200 16.17 -9.87 -3.48
CA ARG A 200 16.11 -9.08 -2.24
C ARG A 200 15.61 -7.67 -2.52
N ASP A 201 16.26 -6.97 -3.45
CA ASP A 201 15.93 -5.58 -3.78
C ASP A 201 14.51 -5.48 -4.35
N PHE A 202 14.14 -6.39 -5.25
CA PHE A 202 12.78 -6.49 -5.78
C PHE A 202 11.76 -6.67 -4.64
N LEU A 203 12.01 -7.61 -3.73
CA LEU A 203 11.11 -7.93 -2.64
C LEU A 203 10.94 -6.72 -1.71
N LEU A 204 12.02 -6.09 -1.26
CA LEU A 204 11.94 -4.95 -0.34
C LEU A 204 11.16 -3.77 -0.95
N VAL A 205 11.45 -3.41 -2.21
CA VAL A 205 10.69 -2.36 -2.92
C VAL A 205 9.22 -2.75 -3.06
N LYS A 206 8.94 -4.01 -3.41
CA LYS A 206 7.56 -4.51 -3.57
C LYS A 206 6.77 -4.44 -2.27
N LEU A 207 7.38 -4.76 -1.13
CA LEU A 207 6.74 -4.70 0.19
C LEU A 207 6.48 -3.25 0.62
N ILE A 208 7.46 -2.36 0.46
CA ILE A 208 7.33 -0.92 0.76
C ILE A 208 6.19 -0.31 -0.05
N ASN A 209 6.16 -0.56 -1.36
CA ASN A 209 5.13 -0.04 -2.24
C ASN A 209 3.75 -0.64 -1.92
N GLY A 210 3.70 -1.91 -1.55
CA GLY A 210 2.48 -2.56 -1.09
C GLY A 210 1.89 -1.93 0.16
N GLU A 211 2.74 -1.66 1.17
CA GLU A 211 2.29 -0.99 2.39
C GLU A 211 1.80 0.43 2.08
N LYS A 212 2.56 1.20 1.29
CA LYS A 212 2.16 2.55 0.84
C LYS A 212 0.81 2.53 0.12
N ALA A 213 0.59 1.59 -0.81
CA ALA A 213 -0.68 1.44 -1.53
C ALA A 213 -1.84 1.10 -0.57
N THR A 214 -1.59 0.29 0.45
CA THR A 214 -2.62 -0.06 1.44
C THR A 214 -3.11 1.16 2.21
N LEU A 215 -2.26 2.17 2.42
CA LEU A 215 -2.67 3.39 3.11
C LEU A 215 -3.75 4.16 2.32
N GLU A 216 -3.77 4.04 1.00
CA GLU A 216 -4.74 4.70 0.11
C GLU A 216 -6.14 4.06 0.13
N THR A 217 -6.26 2.85 0.68
CA THR A 217 -7.56 2.16 0.83
C THR A 217 -8.53 2.99 1.68
N PRO A 218 -9.86 2.88 1.46
CA PRO A 218 -10.84 3.69 2.19
C PRO A 218 -10.77 3.54 3.72
N THR A 219 -10.46 2.34 4.22
CA THR A 219 -10.37 2.05 5.65
C THR A 219 -9.21 2.80 6.32
N PHE A 220 -8.03 2.80 5.70
CA PHE A 220 -6.86 3.52 6.20
C PHE A 220 -6.95 5.02 5.90
N ALA A 221 -7.39 5.41 4.71
CA ALA A 221 -7.56 6.81 4.33
C ALA A 221 -8.50 7.56 5.29
N GLN A 222 -9.67 6.98 5.64
CA GLN A 222 -10.59 7.60 6.60
C GLN A 222 -9.99 7.71 8.01
N LYS A 223 -9.26 6.69 8.48
CA LYS A 223 -8.57 6.74 9.78
C LYS A 223 -7.48 7.82 9.77
N ARG A 224 -6.67 7.90 8.71
CA ARG A 224 -5.65 8.94 8.52
C ARG A 224 -6.25 10.33 8.50
N GLN A 225 -7.33 10.53 7.75
CA GLN A 225 -8.03 11.81 7.67
C GLN A 225 -8.56 12.25 9.03
N ARG A 226 -9.16 11.35 9.82
CA ARG A 226 -9.61 11.67 11.18
C ARG A 226 -8.46 12.09 12.10
N THR A 227 -7.33 11.38 12.03
CA THR A 227 -6.13 11.74 12.82
C THR A 227 -5.57 13.08 12.38
N LEU A 228 -5.47 13.33 11.07
CA LEU A 228 -5.01 14.60 10.52
C LEU A 228 -5.93 15.76 10.94
N ASP A 229 -7.24 15.60 10.81
CA ASP A 229 -8.22 16.59 11.25
C ASP A 229 -8.08 16.89 12.75
N MET A 230 -7.86 15.87 13.57
CA MET A 230 -7.62 16.03 15.00
C MET A 230 -6.34 16.80 15.28
N LEU A 231 -5.23 16.43 14.64
CA LEU A 231 -3.93 17.09 14.82
C LEU A 231 -3.96 18.56 14.37
N ILE A 232 -4.60 18.84 13.22
CA ILE A 232 -4.78 20.22 12.74
C ILE A 232 -5.61 21.03 13.73
N ARG A 233 -6.67 20.46 14.30
CA ARG A 233 -7.49 21.14 15.33
C ARG A 233 -6.69 21.42 16.60
N THR A 234 -5.87 20.48 17.05
CA THR A 234 -4.98 20.67 18.20
C THR A 234 -3.97 21.77 17.91
N LEU A 235 -3.28 21.72 16.76
CA LEU A 235 -2.33 22.74 16.36
C LEU A 235 -2.97 24.13 16.27
N TYR A 236 -4.18 24.21 15.70
CA TYR A 236 -4.93 25.47 15.62
C TYR A 236 -5.27 26.01 17.02
N GLN A 237 -5.67 25.14 17.95
CA GLN A 237 -5.94 25.54 19.34
C GLN A 237 -4.68 26.04 20.06
N ASP A 238 -3.54 25.40 19.82
CA ASP A 238 -2.26 25.78 20.43
C ASP A 238 -1.71 27.09 19.86
N LEU A 239 -1.90 27.34 18.56
CA LEU A 239 -1.41 28.55 17.86
C LEU A 239 -2.35 29.75 17.97
N THR A 240 -3.57 29.59 18.48
CA THR A 240 -4.52 30.69 18.66
C THR A 240 -4.63 31.05 20.14
N PRO A 241 -3.70 31.85 20.70
CA PRO A 241 -3.84 32.33 22.07
C PRO A 241 -4.98 33.35 22.15
N ASP A 242 -5.98 33.02 22.98
CA ASP A 242 -6.97 33.95 23.54
C ASP A 242 -7.88 34.73 22.57
N LEU A 243 -8.80 34.01 21.90
CA LEU A 243 -10.12 34.56 21.62
C LEU A 243 -11.19 33.55 22.07
N HIS A 244 -11.62 33.69 23.33
CA HIS A 244 -12.60 32.86 24.06
C HIS A 244 -12.04 31.58 24.70
N LYS A 245 -11.33 31.74 25.81
CA LYS A 245 -11.20 30.69 26.84
C LYS A 245 -12.56 30.40 27.47
N ASN A 246 -13.38 29.57 26.83
CA ASN A 246 -14.32 28.73 27.56
C ASN A 246 -13.54 27.49 28.03
N MET A 247 -13.12 27.55 29.29
CA MET A 247 -12.32 26.54 30.00
C MET A 247 -13.04 25.19 30.16
N LEU A 248 -13.28 24.45 29.07
CA LEU A 248 -13.87 23.11 29.18
C LEU A 248 -13.20 21.98 28.39
N ASN A 249 -12.23 22.25 27.52
CA ASN A 249 -11.66 21.19 26.67
C ASN A 249 -10.14 21.02 26.76
N ARG A 250 -9.56 21.10 27.96
CA ARG A 250 -8.22 20.55 28.19
C ARG A 250 -8.33 19.20 28.87
N ARG A 251 -8.40 18.12 28.09
CA ARG A 251 -8.07 16.76 28.55
C ARG A 251 -7.27 16.03 27.49
N SER A 252 -5.95 16.24 27.56
CA SER A 252 -4.98 15.24 27.11
C SER A 252 -5.15 13.97 27.96
N PHE A 253 -4.91 12.80 27.36
CA PHE A 253 -5.22 11.49 27.91
C PHE A 253 -4.39 11.06 29.14
N SER A 254 -3.46 11.90 29.64
CA SER A 254 -2.47 11.50 30.66
C SER A 254 -2.61 12.13 32.06
N ASP A 255 -3.35 13.21 32.27
CA ASP A 255 -3.12 14.05 33.47
C ASP A 255 -4.22 14.05 34.55
N VAL A 256 -4.98 12.97 34.72
CA VAL A 256 -5.92 12.86 35.87
C VAL A 256 -5.84 11.49 36.53
N LEU A 257 -4.81 11.29 37.35
CA LEU A 257 -4.89 10.41 38.52
C LEU A 257 -4.26 11.13 39.71
N PRO A 258 -5.09 11.45 40.73
CA PRO A 258 -4.84 10.82 42.03
C PRO A 258 -5.95 9.84 42.41
N GLU A 259 -5.50 8.71 42.95
CA GLU A 259 -6.20 7.60 43.61
C GLU A 259 -7.45 8.00 44.43
N SER A 260 -8.61 7.39 44.12
CA SER A 260 -9.62 7.08 45.15
C SER A 260 -10.57 5.95 44.70
N PRO A 261 -10.75 4.85 45.46
CA PRO A 261 -11.42 3.64 44.96
C PRO A 261 -12.96 3.68 44.91
N ARG A 262 -13.61 4.70 45.48
CA ARG A 262 -15.06 4.62 45.79
C ARG A 262 -16.01 5.23 44.76
N SER A 263 -15.54 5.91 43.71
CA SER A 263 -16.42 6.54 42.69
C SER A 263 -16.32 5.92 41.28
N ALA A 264 -15.48 4.89 41.08
CA ALA A 264 -15.20 4.33 39.76
C ALA A 264 -16.41 3.64 39.11
N ARG A 265 -17.21 2.91 39.91
CA ARG A 265 -18.30 2.06 39.39
C ARG A 265 -19.46 2.89 38.80
N LYS A 266 -19.86 3.97 39.47
CA LYS A 266 -20.92 4.88 38.99
C LYS A 266 -20.50 5.70 37.76
N LYS A 267 -19.21 5.96 37.62
CA LYS A 267 -18.62 6.70 36.48
C LYS A 267 -18.47 5.83 35.24
N GLU A 268 -18.25 4.52 35.43
CA GLU A 268 -18.17 3.55 34.34
C GLU A 268 -19.56 3.23 33.76
N GLU A 269 -20.61 3.13 34.58
CA GLU A 269 -21.99 3.01 34.10
C GLU A 269 -22.43 4.22 33.27
N ALA A 270 -22.06 5.43 33.67
CA ALA A 270 -22.33 6.65 32.90
C ALA A 270 -21.58 6.65 31.55
N ARG A 271 -20.32 6.16 31.52
CA ARG A 271 -19.56 5.99 30.27
C ARG A 271 -20.19 4.97 29.34
N GLN A 272 -20.63 3.82 29.86
CA GLN A 272 -21.30 2.80 29.06
C GLN A 272 -22.62 3.32 28.48
N ALA A 273 -23.42 4.05 29.26
CA ALA A 273 -24.66 4.67 28.79
C ALA A 273 -24.41 5.69 27.66
N GLU A 274 -23.37 6.52 27.78
CA GLU A 274 -22.97 7.48 26.75
C GLU A 274 -22.48 6.76 25.48
N PHE A 275 -21.70 5.69 25.63
CA PHE A 275 -21.17 4.89 24.52
C PHE A 275 -22.29 4.19 23.73
N VAL A 276 -23.28 3.62 24.44
CA VAL A 276 -24.47 3.01 23.82
C VAL A 276 -25.30 4.05 23.09
N ARG A 277 -25.48 5.24 23.68
CA ARG A 277 -26.25 6.33 23.06
C ARG A 277 -25.58 6.84 21.78
N ILE A 278 -24.25 7.00 21.79
CA ILE A 278 -23.45 7.37 20.61
C ILE A 278 -23.53 6.26 19.55
N GLY A 279 -23.40 4.98 19.94
CA GLY A 279 -23.53 3.85 19.03
C GLY A 279 -24.90 3.75 18.35
N GLN A 280 -25.98 4.00 19.09
CA GLN A 280 -27.35 4.03 18.56
C GLN A 280 -27.57 5.20 17.61
N ALA A 281 -27.04 6.39 17.93
CA ALA A 281 -27.13 7.56 17.06
C ALA A 281 -26.34 7.38 15.74
N LEU A 282 -25.18 6.73 15.81
CA LEU A 282 -24.39 6.36 14.63
C LEU A 282 -25.15 5.35 13.77
N LYS A 283 -25.75 4.31 14.37
CA LYS A 283 -26.56 3.30 13.66
C LYS A 283 -27.76 3.92 12.93
N LEU A 284 -28.46 4.86 13.57
CA LEU A 284 -29.55 5.62 12.95
C LEU A 284 -29.07 6.46 11.76
N LYS A 285 -27.94 7.16 11.90
CA LYS A 285 -27.35 7.93 10.79
C LYS A 285 -26.91 7.05 9.62
N THR A 286 -26.38 5.86 9.89
CA THR A 286 -25.99 4.88 8.85
C THR A 286 -27.20 4.31 8.11
N ILE A 287 -28.32 4.07 8.82
CA ILE A 287 -29.59 3.64 8.21
C ILE A 287 -30.20 4.74 7.34
N VAL A 288 -30.20 5.99 7.82
CA VAL A 288 -30.73 7.14 7.07
C VAL A 288 -29.89 7.45 5.82
N ARG A 289 -28.59 7.11 5.82
CA ARG A 289 -27.71 7.21 4.64
C ARG A 289 -27.82 6.05 3.66
N GLY A 290 -28.48 4.95 4.02
CA GLY A 290 -28.56 3.74 3.19
C GLY A 290 -27.33 2.84 3.25
N ASP A 291 -26.33 3.16 4.08
CA ASP A 291 -25.06 2.43 4.21
C ASP A 291 -25.16 1.22 5.18
N ALA A 292 -26.36 0.89 5.65
CA ALA A 292 -26.60 -0.25 6.55
C ALA A 292 -26.75 -1.55 5.74
N PRO A 293 -26.05 -2.66 6.08
CA PRO A 293 -26.11 -3.93 5.33
C PRO A 293 -27.48 -4.62 5.29
N THR A 294 -28.49 -4.09 5.98
CA THR A 294 -29.79 -4.75 6.17
C THR A 294 -30.76 -4.58 4.99
N SER A 295 -30.42 -3.82 3.95
CA SER A 295 -31.29 -3.59 2.78
C SER A 295 -30.90 -4.39 1.52
N LEU A 296 -29.78 -5.12 1.51
CA LEU A 296 -29.29 -5.82 0.30
C LEU A 296 -29.91 -7.20 0.04
N VAL A 297 -30.97 -7.59 0.75
CA VAL A 297 -31.58 -8.93 0.59
C VAL A 297 -32.71 -8.95 -0.46
N THR A 298 -33.09 -7.83 -1.09
CA THR A 298 -34.36 -7.79 -1.86
C THR A 298 -34.30 -7.33 -3.32
N THR A 299 -33.15 -7.40 -4.01
CA THR A 299 -33.14 -7.22 -5.47
C THR A 299 -32.28 -8.29 -6.14
N GLY A 300 -32.95 -9.36 -6.56
CA GLY A 300 -32.39 -10.34 -7.47
C GLY A 300 -32.37 -9.78 -8.90
N THR A 301 -31.19 -9.37 -9.37
CA THR A 301 -30.85 -9.28 -10.79
C THR A 301 -29.34 -9.43 -10.94
N CYS A 302 -28.92 -10.55 -11.54
CA CYS A 302 -27.60 -10.90 -12.08
C CYS A 302 -26.37 -10.36 -11.31
N ARG A 303 -25.85 -11.15 -10.36
CA ARG A 303 -24.52 -10.93 -9.77
C ARG A 303 -23.46 -11.29 -10.80
N LYS A 304 -22.75 -10.30 -11.33
CA LYS A 304 -21.38 -10.49 -11.82
C LYS A 304 -20.45 -10.37 -10.63
N GLU A 305 -19.56 -11.34 -10.46
CA GLU A 305 -18.62 -11.35 -9.35
C GLU A 305 -17.46 -10.37 -9.63
N PRO A 306 -16.92 -9.66 -8.63
CA PRO A 306 -15.92 -8.59 -8.83
C PRO A 306 -14.64 -9.01 -9.57
N TRP A 307 -14.26 -10.28 -9.46
CA TRP A 307 -13.08 -10.88 -10.08
C TRP A 307 -13.35 -11.45 -11.48
N GLU A 308 -14.52 -11.19 -12.06
CA GLU A 308 -14.84 -11.64 -13.40
C GLU A 308 -13.94 -10.89 -14.41
N PRO A 309 -13.12 -11.62 -15.21
CA PRO A 309 -12.26 -10.98 -16.19
C PRO A 309 -13.11 -10.15 -17.16
N GLN A 310 -12.88 -8.84 -17.17
CA GLN A 310 -13.51 -7.94 -18.11
C GLN A 310 -12.77 -8.05 -19.45
N SER A 311 -13.41 -8.68 -20.44
CA SER A 311 -12.94 -8.60 -21.81
C SER A 311 -13.13 -7.17 -22.30
N PHE A 312 -12.13 -6.62 -22.99
CA PHE A 312 -12.23 -5.32 -23.69
C PHE A 312 -12.32 -5.50 -25.20
N CYS A 313 -11.99 -6.69 -25.71
CA CYS A 313 -12.03 -7.02 -27.12
C CYS A 313 -12.06 -8.55 -27.28
N SER A 314 -12.94 -9.07 -28.13
CA SER A 314 -13.05 -10.51 -28.41
C SER A 314 -12.02 -11.00 -29.44
N SER A 315 -11.50 -10.11 -30.28
CA SER A 315 -10.49 -10.40 -31.30
C SER A 315 -9.68 -9.14 -31.58
N PHE A 316 -8.40 -9.15 -31.19
CA PHE A 316 -7.51 -8.01 -31.35
C PHE A 316 -6.41 -8.35 -32.38
N PRO A 317 -6.28 -7.60 -33.49
CA PRO A 317 -5.51 -8.02 -34.66
C PRO A 317 -4.00 -7.76 -34.57
N HIS A 318 -3.51 -7.19 -33.46
CA HIS A 318 -2.12 -6.78 -33.29
C HIS A 318 -1.50 -7.37 -32.03
N GLU A 319 -0.20 -7.66 -32.08
CA GLU A 319 0.54 -8.08 -30.89
C GLU A 319 0.66 -6.91 -29.90
N ILE A 320 0.38 -7.19 -28.63
CA ILE A 320 0.44 -6.22 -27.55
C ILE A 320 1.84 -6.23 -26.96
N VAL A 321 2.54 -5.10 -27.09
CA VAL A 321 3.88 -4.91 -26.51
C VAL A 321 3.79 -4.44 -25.07
N TYR A 322 2.86 -3.53 -24.79
CA TYR A 322 2.64 -2.97 -23.45
C TYR A 322 1.20 -2.49 -23.32
N GLY A 323 0.65 -2.46 -22.10
CA GLY A 323 -0.65 -1.87 -21.82
C GLY A 323 -0.72 -1.34 -20.41
N ASP A 324 -1.52 -0.30 -20.20
CA ASP A 324 -1.77 0.27 -18.87
C ASP A 324 -3.23 0.75 -18.78
N SER A 325 -3.79 0.75 -17.58
CA SER A 325 -5.18 1.14 -17.36
C SER A 325 -5.33 2.65 -17.34
N TRP A 326 -6.40 3.15 -17.94
CA TRP A 326 -6.78 4.56 -17.91
C TRP A 326 -8.25 4.68 -17.50
N GLY A 327 -8.48 4.74 -16.18
CA GLY A 327 -9.83 4.69 -15.61
C GLY A 327 -10.51 3.35 -15.89
N GLN A 328 -11.60 3.38 -16.65
CA GLN A 328 -12.36 2.19 -17.07
C GLN A 328 -11.95 1.69 -18.47
N SER A 329 -10.90 2.24 -19.05
CA SER A 329 -10.42 1.92 -20.40
C SER A 329 -9.00 1.36 -20.32
N LEU A 330 -8.55 0.68 -21.37
CA LEU A 330 -7.22 0.12 -21.49
C LEU A 330 -6.47 0.77 -22.64
N LEU A 331 -5.30 1.36 -22.37
CA LEU A 331 -4.43 1.90 -23.40
C LEU A 331 -3.37 0.85 -23.73
N VAL A 332 -3.20 0.53 -25.01
CA VAL A 332 -2.39 -0.61 -25.48
C VAL A 332 -1.43 -0.14 -26.56
N ALA A 333 -0.13 -0.36 -26.34
CA ALA A 333 0.92 -0.16 -27.32
C ALA A 333 1.11 -1.44 -28.15
N THR A 334 1.08 -1.27 -29.47
CA THR A 334 1.21 -2.33 -30.47
C THR A 334 2.22 -1.94 -31.54
N GLU A 335 2.57 -2.86 -32.43
CA GLU A 335 3.37 -2.57 -33.62
C GLU A 335 2.71 -1.55 -34.58
N ALA A 336 1.37 -1.47 -34.58
CA ALA A 336 0.61 -0.54 -35.40
C ALA A 336 0.49 0.87 -34.78
N GLY A 337 0.98 1.06 -33.55
CA GLY A 337 0.82 2.29 -32.78
C GLY A 337 0.16 2.03 -31.41
N VAL A 338 -0.28 3.09 -30.75
CA VAL A 338 -0.97 3.00 -29.45
C VAL A 338 -2.46 3.19 -29.66
N MET A 339 -3.27 2.28 -29.12
CA MET A 339 -4.72 2.25 -29.25
C MET A 339 -5.40 2.26 -27.89
N LEU A 340 -6.54 2.92 -27.79
CA LEU A 340 -7.43 2.93 -26.62
C LEU A 340 -8.56 1.91 -26.83
N LEU A 341 -8.79 1.09 -25.82
CA LEU A 341 -9.87 0.10 -25.74
C LEU A 341 -10.83 0.51 -24.64
N GLU A 342 -12.09 0.81 -24.97
CA GLU A 342 -13.08 1.28 -24.00
C GLU A 342 -14.04 0.17 -23.56
N ASP A 343 -14.53 -0.65 -24.49
CA ASP A 343 -15.44 -1.78 -24.21
C ASP A 343 -15.45 -2.81 -25.37
N ILE A 344 -15.96 -4.02 -25.14
CA ILE A 344 -16.02 -5.18 -26.06
C ILE A 344 -16.66 -4.83 -27.42
N GLN A 345 -17.61 -3.90 -27.43
CA GLN A 345 -18.36 -3.50 -28.63
C GLN A 345 -17.74 -2.31 -29.37
N THR A 346 -16.68 -1.72 -28.83
CA THR A 346 -16.03 -0.53 -29.41
C THR A 346 -14.84 -0.91 -30.27
N VAL A 347 -14.72 -0.26 -31.43
CA VAL A 347 -13.55 -0.40 -32.28
C VAL A 347 -12.36 0.28 -31.59
N PRO A 348 -11.17 -0.36 -31.51
CA PRO A 348 -9.99 0.27 -30.93
C PRO A 348 -9.71 1.64 -31.53
N VAL A 349 -9.54 2.65 -30.69
CA VAL A 349 -9.35 4.04 -31.13
C VAL A 349 -7.84 4.34 -31.19
N PRO A 350 -7.26 4.66 -32.36
CA PRO A 350 -5.84 4.99 -32.46
C PRO A 350 -5.55 6.33 -31.78
N VAL A 351 -4.61 6.32 -30.82
CA VAL A 351 -4.16 7.51 -30.07
C VAL A 351 -2.83 8.02 -30.63
N PHE A 352 -1.92 7.10 -30.94
CA PHE A 352 -0.63 7.40 -31.59
C PHE A 352 -0.42 6.46 -32.78
N ASP A 353 0.11 6.97 -33.89
CA ASP A 353 0.42 6.15 -35.06
C ASP A 353 1.68 5.28 -34.87
N ARG A 354 1.92 4.39 -35.83
CA ARG A 354 3.13 3.54 -35.93
C ARG A 354 4.46 4.30 -35.93
N THR A 355 4.48 5.63 -36.11
CA THR A 355 5.73 6.41 -36.08
C THR A 355 6.26 6.60 -34.67
N MET A 356 5.43 6.35 -33.65
CA MET A 356 5.83 6.24 -32.25
C MET A 356 6.00 4.76 -31.86
N ALA A 357 7.21 4.23 -32.05
CA ALA A 357 7.58 2.90 -31.60
C ALA A 357 7.75 2.89 -30.07
N VAL A 358 6.65 2.79 -29.34
CA VAL A 358 6.62 2.79 -27.87
C VAL A 358 7.20 1.48 -27.35
N LYS A 359 8.22 1.60 -26.49
CA LYS A 359 8.89 0.49 -25.79
C LYS A 359 8.48 0.36 -24.33
N GLN A 360 7.94 1.42 -23.75
CA GLN A 360 7.42 1.44 -22.39
C GLN A 360 6.39 2.56 -22.25
N MET A 361 5.35 2.32 -21.47
CA MET A 361 4.28 3.26 -21.22
C MET A 361 3.88 3.21 -19.74
N HIS A 362 3.54 4.35 -19.16
CA HIS A 362 3.00 4.41 -17.82
C HIS A 362 1.96 5.52 -17.70
N ILE A 363 0.82 5.19 -17.09
CA ILE A 363 -0.31 6.09 -16.89
C ILE A 363 -0.39 6.45 -15.40
N LEU A 364 -0.22 7.74 -15.12
CA LEU A 364 -0.36 8.34 -13.80
C LEU A 364 -1.66 9.15 -13.79
N ASP A 365 -2.81 8.45 -13.79
CA ASP A 365 -4.15 9.05 -13.90
C ASP A 365 -4.42 10.11 -12.81
N PRO A 366 -4.05 9.92 -11.52
CA PRO A 366 -4.23 10.96 -10.49
C PRO A 366 -3.44 12.25 -10.75
N GLN A 367 -2.36 12.16 -11.53
CA GLN A 367 -1.45 13.27 -11.83
C GLN A 367 -1.69 13.86 -13.23
N ASP A 368 -2.66 13.33 -13.98
CA ASP A 368 -2.98 13.73 -15.35
C ASP A 368 -1.82 13.50 -16.35
N LEU A 369 -0.96 12.49 -16.13
CA LEU A 369 0.24 12.25 -16.95
C LEU A 369 0.24 10.88 -17.64
N LEU A 370 0.64 10.89 -18.92
CA LEU A 370 1.05 9.72 -19.69
C LEU A 370 2.53 9.86 -20.02
N ILE A 371 3.33 8.88 -19.60
CA ILE A 371 4.77 8.83 -19.87
C ILE A 371 5.02 7.70 -20.87
N LEU A 372 5.68 8.01 -21.98
CA LEU A 372 6.04 7.07 -23.03
C LEU A 372 7.55 7.08 -23.26
N ARG A 373 8.16 5.90 -23.32
CA ARG A 373 9.50 5.74 -23.91
C ARG A 373 9.32 5.22 -25.33
N ALA A 374 9.77 5.98 -26.33
CA ALA A 374 9.69 5.55 -27.73
C ALA A 374 11.01 5.77 -28.47
N ASP A 375 11.30 4.86 -29.41
CA ASP A 375 12.54 4.88 -30.18
C ASP A 375 12.54 5.98 -31.25
N LYS A 376 13.66 6.68 -31.39
CA LYS A 376 13.92 7.66 -32.46
C LYS A 376 15.25 7.34 -33.13
N GLY A 377 15.27 6.30 -33.96
CA GLY A 377 16.47 5.87 -34.66
C GLY A 377 17.38 5.06 -33.73
N LYS A 378 18.59 5.55 -33.44
CA LYS A 378 19.54 4.87 -32.52
C LYS A 378 19.35 5.23 -31.04
N ASP A 379 18.52 6.23 -30.73
CA ASP A 379 18.29 6.73 -29.36
C ASP A 379 16.82 6.56 -28.93
N ALA A 380 16.61 6.17 -27.67
CA ALA A 380 15.29 6.17 -27.04
C ALA A 380 15.00 7.55 -26.41
N ARG A 381 13.76 8.06 -26.55
CA ARG A 381 13.32 9.32 -25.94
C ARG A 381 12.12 9.11 -25.03
N LEU A 382 12.08 9.89 -23.94
CA LEU A 382 10.92 10.02 -23.07
C LEU A 382 10.00 11.13 -23.61
N TYR A 383 8.71 10.83 -23.63
CA TYR A 383 7.62 11.75 -23.99
C TYR A 383 6.64 11.80 -22.82
N VAL A 384 6.23 13.00 -22.45
CA VAL A 384 5.24 13.22 -21.38
C VAL A 384 4.08 13.98 -21.97
N TYR A 385 2.88 13.41 -21.83
CA TYR A 385 1.63 13.98 -22.31
C TYR A 385 0.66 14.16 -21.16
N ARG A 386 -0.16 15.22 -21.21
CA ARG A 386 -1.31 15.32 -20.32
C ARG A 386 -2.46 14.42 -20.80
N LEU A 387 -3.00 13.60 -19.91
CA LEU A 387 -4.11 12.69 -20.20
C LEU A 387 -5.37 13.46 -20.60
N SER A 388 -5.65 14.57 -19.93
CA SER A 388 -6.73 15.51 -20.23
C SER A 388 -6.66 16.03 -21.66
N THR A 389 -5.47 16.34 -22.17
CA THR A 389 -5.28 16.82 -23.54
C THR A 389 -5.50 15.71 -24.58
N ILE A 390 -5.14 14.47 -24.25
CA ILE A 390 -5.42 13.31 -25.09
C ILE A 390 -6.94 13.07 -25.12
N ARG A 391 -7.60 13.08 -23.96
CA ARG A 391 -9.05 12.85 -23.83
C ARG A 391 -9.87 13.90 -24.57
N THR A 392 -9.48 15.18 -24.52
CA THR A 392 -10.14 16.25 -25.30
C THR A 392 -9.95 16.03 -26.81
N GLY A 393 -8.74 15.72 -27.26
CA GLY A 393 -8.48 15.49 -28.69
C GLY A 393 -9.15 14.25 -29.27
N LEU A 394 -9.37 13.21 -28.46
CA LEU A 394 -10.17 12.03 -28.84
C LEU A 394 -11.66 12.40 -29.02
N LYS A 395 -12.22 13.25 -28.14
CA LYS A 395 -13.60 13.73 -28.25
C LYS A 395 -13.83 14.59 -29.49
N GLU A 396 -12.83 15.36 -29.89
CA GLU A 396 -12.88 16.23 -31.08
C GLU A 396 -12.61 15.46 -32.40
N LYS A 397 -12.40 14.13 -32.36
CA LYS A 397 -12.06 13.26 -33.51
C LYS A 397 -10.84 13.73 -34.32
N HIS A 398 -9.98 14.54 -33.72
CA HIS A 398 -8.93 15.27 -34.42
C HIS A 398 -7.51 14.83 -34.08
N LEU A 399 -7.30 13.60 -33.58
CA LEU A 399 -5.98 13.27 -33.07
C LEU A 399 -5.53 11.81 -33.27
N ILE A 400 -4.89 11.58 -34.41
CA ILE A 400 -3.76 10.64 -34.47
C ILE A 400 -2.51 11.49 -34.23
N ARG A 401 -1.92 11.41 -33.03
CA ARG A 401 -0.65 12.11 -32.75
C ARG A 401 0.49 11.40 -33.48
N ASN A 402 1.36 12.18 -34.09
CA ASN A 402 2.55 11.71 -34.79
C ASN A 402 3.81 12.30 -34.16
N LYS A 403 4.98 11.79 -34.56
CA LYS A 403 6.29 12.25 -34.09
C LYS A 403 6.54 13.77 -34.21
N SER A 404 5.78 14.48 -35.03
CA SER A 404 5.87 15.94 -35.26
C SER A 404 4.87 16.77 -34.43
N SER A 405 3.86 16.17 -33.79
CA SER A 405 2.86 16.89 -32.98
C SER A 405 3.29 17.14 -31.53
N VAL A 406 4.60 17.16 -31.26
CA VAL A 406 5.18 17.26 -29.91
C VAL A 406 5.31 18.75 -29.54
N PRO A 407 4.71 19.23 -28.42
CA PRO A 407 5.01 20.54 -27.88
C PRO A 407 6.51 20.64 -27.59
N ARG A 408 7.17 21.70 -28.09
CA ARG A 408 8.55 21.99 -27.72
C ARG A 408 8.62 22.36 -26.23
N ASP A 409 9.59 21.74 -25.57
CA ASP A 409 10.24 22.15 -24.32
C ASP A 409 9.38 22.17 -23.04
N LEU A 410 9.46 21.06 -22.31
CA LEU A 410 9.65 21.10 -20.85
C LEU A 410 11.13 20.78 -20.60
N SER A 411 11.85 21.75 -20.05
CA SER A 411 13.28 21.69 -19.75
C SER A 411 13.64 20.39 -19.01
N PRO A 412 14.70 19.66 -19.43
CA PRO A 412 15.13 18.42 -18.77
C PRO A 412 15.42 18.58 -17.26
N CYS A 413 15.70 19.80 -16.82
CA CYS A 413 16.06 20.12 -15.44
C CYS A 413 14.94 19.94 -14.41
N LEU A 414 13.66 19.95 -14.80
CA LEU A 414 12.53 19.77 -13.87
C LEU A 414 12.04 18.32 -13.81
N LEU A 415 12.28 17.52 -14.86
CA LEU A 415 11.97 16.09 -14.88
C LEU A 415 13.06 15.25 -14.20
N ALA A 416 14.31 15.71 -14.19
CA ALA A 416 15.38 15.04 -13.46
C ALA A 416 15.14 15.02 -11.94
N SER A 417 14.56 16.08 -11.37
CA SER A 417 14.24 16.12 -9.94
C SER A 417 13.11 15.18 -9.52
N THR A 418 12.18 14.86 -10.42
CA THR A 418 11.04 13.97 -10.10
C THR A 418 11.34 12.52 -10.49
N LEU A 419 12.08 12.28 -11.58
CA LEU A 419 12.44 10.93 -12.00
C LEU A 419 13.64 10.34 -11.24
N ILE A 420 14.56 11.16 -10.71
CA ILE A 420 15.64 10.68 -9.84
C ILE A 420 15.13 10.43 -8.41
N ALA A 421 14.03 11.08 -7.99
CA ALA A 421 13.41 10.84 -6.69
C ALA A 421 12.58 9.54 -6.63
N ASP A 422 12.14 9.00 -7.77
CA ASP A 422 11.41 7.73 -7.87
C ASP A 422 12.27 6.56 -8.44
N SER A 423 13.57 6.78 -8.67
CA SER A 423 14.51 5.74 -9.12
C SER A 423 15.81 5.66 -8.31
N MET A 424 15.84 6.26 -7.12
CA MET A 424 16.84 5.96 -6.09
C MET A 424 16.16 5.34 -4.88
#